data_AF-A0A7Z9QF17-F1
#
_entry.id   AF-A0A7Z9QF17-F1
#
_cell.length_a   1.000
_cell.length_b   1.000
_cell.length_c   1.000
_cell.angle_alpha   90.00
_cell.angle_beta   90.00
_cell.angle_gamma   90.00
#
_symmetry.space_group_name_H-M   'P 1'
#
loop_
_entity.id
_entity.type
_entity.pdbx_description
1 polymer ?
#
loop_
_entity_poly.entity_id
_entity_poly.type
_entity_poly.pdbx_seq_one_letter_code
_entity_poly.pdbx_strand_id
1 'polypeptide(L)'
;MDNSFKKLSSANASVIMEGLDEIGKEVSNGISGNNLPIMFDAVTSLFYIDAFDRPDLNTVIEKAMETVAKMGAPAIPLVLEKVIDSDIKAELNFGRACGLMDENAIQPLMDVLSSNDSSDKIAFALYALGKIQSPKIVAVLPLILEKVNSPQKECEDTAVRALGKICENMDPLDVSAEFRESMFNALVSKLSHGNDVIRSKAIRNLGKLIRYGFTNDIQTKEIMGKVKQVMGLDEDRQVDPAYLVRREAQEVLDAV
;
A
#
# COMPACT_ATOMS: atom_id res chain seq x y z
N MET A 1 -14.93 3.48 29.01
CA MET A 1 -15.13 2.62 27.82
C MET A 1 -16.60 2.44 27.44
N ASP A 2 -17.49 1.91 28.29
CA ASP A 2 -18.83 1.51 27.79
C ASP A 2 -19.67 2.66 27.20
N ASN A 3 -19.49 3.90 27.67
CA ASN A 3 -20.18 5.06 27.10
C ASN A 3 -19.58 5.53 25.76
N SER A 4 -18.25 5.53 25.61
CA SER A 4 -17.59 5.94 24.37
C SER A 4 -17.87 4.95 23.24
N PHE A 5 -17.95 3.65 23.54
CA PHE A 5 -18.31 2.63 22.56
C PHE A 5 -19.77 2.75 22.09
N LYS A 6 -20.71 3.08 23.00
CA LYS A 6 -22.10 3.37 22.63
C LYS A 6 -22.23 4.55 21.67
N LYS A 7 -21.32 5.53 21.74
CA LYS A 7 -21.31 6.65 20.78
C LYS A 7 -20.95 6.20 19.36
N LEU A 8 -20.14 5.15 19.20
CA LEU A 8 -19.71 4.67 17.88
C LEU A 8 -20.85 4.03 17.07
N SER A 9 -21.91 3.55 17.71
CA SER A 9 -23.10 3.00 17.03
C SER A 9 -24.13 4.06 16.65
N SER A 10 -23.87 5.33 16.94
CA SER A 10 -24.76 6.44 16.57
C SER A 10 -24.86 6.60 15.06
N ALA A 11 -26.02 7.05 14.57
CA ALA A 11 -26.15 7.49 13.17
C ALA A 11 -25.57 8.89 12.94
N ASN A 12 -25.35 9.67 14.00
CA ASN A 12 -24.88 11.05 13.92
C ASN A 12 -23.34 11.13 13.98
N ALA A 13 -22.73 11.66 12.91
CA ALA A 13 -21.28 11.80 12.78
C ALA A 13 -20.62 12.51 13.97
N SER A 14 -21.22 13.59 14.49
CA SER A 14 -20.68 14.35 15.62
C SER A 14 -20.59 13.49 16.89
N VAL A 15 -21.60 12.64 17.12
CA VAL A 15 -21.61 11.75 18.28
C VAL A 15 -20.53 10.68 18.14
N ILE A 16 -20.34 10.10 16.95
CA ILE A 16 -19.28 9.12 16.71
C ILE A 16 -17.90 9.78 16.89
N MET A 17 -17.70 11.00 16.38
CA MET A 17 -16.46 11.76 16.55
C MET A 17 -16.12 11.99 18.02
N GLU A 18 -17.09 12.36 18.85
CA GLU A 18 -16.87 12.47 20.30
C GLU A 18 -16.42 11.13 20.92
N GLY A 19 -17.03 10.02 20.50
CA GLY A 19 -16.64 8.67 20.94
C GLY A 19 -15.19 8.35 20.56
N LEU A 20 -14.80 8.65 19.32
CA LEU A 20 -13.42 8.47 18.84
C LEU A 20 -12.43 9.38 19.56
N ASP A 21 -12.80 10.61 19.89
CA ASP A 21 -11.95 11.52 20.66
C ASP A 21 -11.75 11.03 22.10
N GLU A 22 -12.78 10.48 22.74
CA GLU A 22 -12.67 9.85 24.07
C GLU A 22 -11.76 8.62 24.05
N ILE A 23 -11.94 7.73 23.07
CA ILE A 23 -11.08 6.54 22.90
C ILE A 23 -9.65 6.96 22.58
N GLY A 24 -9.45 7.93 21.68
CA GLY A 24 -8.13 8.43 21.30
C GLY A 24 -7.35 9.04 22.47
N LYS A 25 -8.04 9.69 23.42
CA LYS A 25 -7.43 10.16 24.69
C LYS A 25 -6.98 8.98 25.55
N GLU A 26 -7.80 7.94 25.66
CA GLU A 26 -7.46 6.73 26.41
C GLU A 26 -6.24 6.01 25.80
N VAL A 27 -6.20 5.89 24.47
CA VAL A 27 -5.04 5.37 23.72
C VAL A 27 -3.77 6.17 24.02
N SER A 28 -3.88 7.50 24.03
CA SER A 28 -2.73 8.40 24.25
C SER A 28 -2.22 8.39 25.70
N ASN A 29 -3.05 8.01 26.67
CA ASN A 29 -2.67 7.89 28.07
C ASN A 29 -2.01 6.54 28.42
N GLY A 30 -1.85 5.66 27.43
CA GLY A 30 -1.32 4.31 27.60
C GLY A 30 -2.44 3.28 27.78
N ILE A 31 -2.49 2.31 26.86
CA ILE A 31 -3.49 1.25 26.87
C ILE A 31 -3.00 0.10 27.75
N SER A 32 -3.83 -0.34 28.71
CA SER A 32 -3.55 -1.61 29.39
C SER A 32 -3.68 -2.76 28.39
N GLY A 33 -2.79 -3.76 28.44
CA GLY A 33 -2.74 -4.82 27.41
C GLY A 33 -4.07 -5.53 27.15
N ASN A 34 -4.91 -5.68 28.18
CA ASN A 34 -6.22 -6.33 28.06
C ASN A 34 -7.30 -5.45 27.38
N ASN A 35 -7.11 -4.13 27.34
CA ASN A 35 -8.08 -3.19 26.77
C ASN A 35 -7.83 -2.92 25.29
N LEU A 36 -6.61 -3.13 24.79
CA LEU A 36 -6.25 -2.87 23.39
C LEU A 36 -7.12 -3.64 22.40
N PRO A 37 -7.32 -4.97 22.52
CA PRO A 37 -8.17 -5.71 21.59
C PRO A 37 -9.61 -5.21 21.57
N ILE A 38 -10.14 -4.80 22.73
CA ILE A 38 -11.52 -4.32 22.87
C ILE A 38 -11.70 -2.97 22.17
N MET A 39 -10.77 -2.02 22.41
CA MET A 39 -10.81 -0.71 21.75
C MET A 39 -10.58 -0.84 20.25
N PHE A 40 -9.62 -1.67 19.85
CA PHE A 40 -9.33 -1.96 18.46
C PHE A 40 -10.57 -2.50 17.75
N ASP A 41 -11.25 -3.48 18.34
CA ASP A 41 -12.46 -4.06 17.78
C ASP A 41 -13.59 -3.02 17.61
N ALA A 42 -13.83 -2.21 18.64
CA ALA A 42 -14.83 -1.16 18.61
C ALA A 42 -14.55 -0.09 17.55
N VAL A 43 -13.32 0.43 17.47
CA VAL A 43 -12.95 1.46 16.49
C VAL A 43 -12.99 0.92 15.07
N THR A 44 -12.50 -0.30 14.84
CA THR A 44 -12.42 -0.91 13.50
C THR A 44 -13.78 -1.34 12.96
N SER A 45 -14.83 -1.41 13.77
CA SER A 45 -16.20 -1.55 13.27
C SER A 45 -16.59 -0.44 12.26
N LEU A 46 -16.00 0.75 12.41
CA LEU A 46 -16.22 1.89 11.52
C LEU A 46 -15.56 1.70 10.14
N PHE A 47 -14.60 0.78 9.99
CA PHE A 47 -13.94 0.52 8.71
C PHE A 47 -14.85 -0.15 7.68
N TYR A 48 -15.96 -0.75 8.14
CA TYR A 48 -16.97 -1.40 7.31
C TYR A 48 -18.07 -0.44 6.84
N ILE A 49 -18.01 0.84 7.23
CA ILE A 49 -18.95 1.84 6.75
C ILE A 49 -18.68 2.12 5.27
N ASP A 50 -19.73 2.03 4.46
CA ASP A 50 -19.65 2.44 3.06
C ASP A 50 -19.72 3.96 2.94
N ALA A 51 -18.58 4.56 2.60
CA ALA A 51 -18.45 5.99 2.31
C ALA A 51 -19.34 6.48 1.17
N PHE A 52 -19.77 5.62 0.23
CA PHE A 52 -20.70 6.01 -0.83
C PHE A 52 -22.13 6.14 -0.31
N ASP A 53 -22.55 5.26 0.60
CA ASP A 53 -23.88 5.30 1.22
C ASP A 53 -23.95 6.36 2.34
N ARG A 54 -22.82 6.57 3.04
CA ARG A 54 -22.67 7.50 4.16
C ARG A 54 -21.49 8.45 3.93
N PRO A 55 -21.55 9.33 2.91
CA PRO A 55 -20.46 10.27 2.63
C PRO A 55 -20.23 11.27 3.76
N ASP A 56 -21.24 11.51 4.61
CA ASP A 56 -21.15 12.31 5.83
C ASP A 56 -20.24 11.69 6.90
N LEU A 57 -19.96 10.38 6.81
CA LEU A 57 -19.09 9.64 7.73
C LEU A 57 -17.65 9.45 7.22
N ASN A 58 -17.28 10.05 6.10
CA ASN A 58 -15.90 9.95 5.59
C ASN A 58 -14.86 10.42 6.63
N THR A 59 -15.12 11.55 7.28
CA THR A 59 -14.23 12.10 8.32
C THR A 59 -14.20 11.22 9.57
N VAL A 60 -15.28 10.49 9.85
CA VAL A 60 -15.34 9.49 10.93
C VAL A 60 -14.43 8.30 10.62
N ILE A 61 -14.45 7.79 9.38
CA ILE A 61 -13.56 6.70 8.94
C ILE A 61 -12.10 7.14 9.02
N GLU A 62 -11.79 8.37 8.56
CA GLU A 62 -10.45 8.96 8.68
C GLU A 62 -9.98 9.03 10.13
N LYS A 63 -10.82 9.57 11.02
CA LYS A 63 -10.53 9.63 12.45
C LYS A 63 -10.36 8.26 13.09
N ALA A 64 -11.13 7.26 12.65
CA ALA A 64 -10.98 5.88 13.12
C ALA A 64 -9.62 5.30 12.70
N MET A 65 -9.17 5.55 11.46
CA MET A 65 -7.84 5.14 10.99
C MET A 65 -6.72 5.79 11.81
N GLU A 66 -6.82 7.10 12.10
CA GLU A 66 -5.89 7.79 12.99
C GLU A 66 -5.88 7.22 14.41
N THR A 67 -7.05 6.82 14.91
CA THR A 67 -7.18 6.24 16.26
C THR A 67 -6.51 4.87 16.33
N VAL A 68 -6.69 4.02 15.31
CA VAL A 68 -5.95 2.75 15.18
C VAL A 68 -4.45 3.02 15.04
N ALA A 69 -4.04 4.01 14.25
CA ALA A 69 -2.63 4.36 14.09
C ALA A 69 -1.97 4.75 15.42
N LYS A 70 -2.67 5.47 16.29
CA LYS A 70 -2.20 5.81 17.64
C LYS A 70 -2.04 4.61 18.57
N MET A 71 -2.71 3.49 18.29
CA MET A 71 -2.49 2.23 19.03
C MET A 71 -1.11 1.62 18.71
N GLY A 72 -0.50 2.02 17.59
CA GLY A 72 0.88 1.69 17.22
C GLY A 72 1.10 0.22 16.85
N ALA A 73 2.38 -0.18 16.85
CA ALA A 73 2.83 -1.53 16.49
C ALA A 73 2.07 -2.67 17.20
N PRO A 74 1.66 -2.56 18.49
CA PRO A 74 0.86 -3.60 19.15
C PRO A 74 -0.48 -3.92 18.48
N ALA A 75 -1.03 -3.02 17.66
CA ALA A 75 -2.27 -3.26 16.92
C ALA A 75 -2.05 -4.08 15.63
N ILE A 76 -0.83 -4.19 15.09
CA ILE A 76 -0.57 -4.88 13.82
C ILE A 76 -1.01 -6.35 13.83
N PRO A 77 -0.73 -7.17 14.87
CA PRO A 77 -1.24 -8.53 14.93
C PRO A 77 -2.78 -8.59 14.85
N LEU A 78 -3.47 -7.67 15.52
CA LEU A 78 -4.94 -7.60 15.51
C LEU A 78 -5.47 -7.21 14.12
N VAL A 79 -4.77 -6.31 13.41
CA VAL A 79 -5.06 -5.97 12.01
C VAL A 79 -4.93 -7.20 11.11
N LEU A 80 -3.82 -7.93 11.24
CA LEU A 80 -3.54 -9.12 10.42
C LEU A 80 -4.55 -10.25 10.67
N GLU A 81 -5.06 -10.38 11.89
CA GLU A 81 -6.14 -11.33 12.20
C GLU A 81 -7.45 -10.88 11.56
N LYS A 82 -7.80 -9.60 11.68
CA LYS A 82 -9.11 -9.09 11.25
C LYS A 82 -9.26 -8.95 9.74
N VAL A 83 -8.16 -8.76 9.01
CA VAL A 83 -8.21 -8.50 7.57
C VAL A 83 -8.58 -9.72 6.74
N ILE A 84 -8.29 -10.93 7.22
CA ILE A 84 -8.48 -12.20 6.49
C ILE A 84 -9.94 -12.41 6.07
N ASP A 85 -10.88 -12.06 6.96
CA ASP A 85 -12.32 -12.22 6.73
C ASP A 85 -13.02 -10.86 6.51
N SER A 86 -12.26 -9.79 6.26
CA SER A 86 -12.81 -8.46 6.02
C SER A 86 -13.21 -8.24 4.56
N ASP A 87 -14.13 -7.30 4.33
CA ASP A 87 -14.39 -6.87 2.95
C ASP A 87 -13.27 -5.97 2.43
N ILE A 88 -13.22 -5.80 1.11
CA ILE A 88 -12.17 -5.02 0.43
C ILE A 88 -12.10 -3.57 0.95
N LYS A 89 -13.23 -2.95 1.36
CA LYS A 89 -13.23 -1.56 1.84
C LYS A 89 -12.58 -1.48 3.21
N ALA A 90 -12.93 -2.40 4.10
CA ALA A 90 -12.32 -2.52 5.41
C ALA A 90 -10.82 -2.81 5.30
N GLU A 91 -10.41 -3.74 4.42
CA GLU A 91 -8.99 -4.02 4.13
C GLU A 91 -8.23 -2.76 3.68
N LEU A 92 -8.82 -1.95 2.79
CA LEU A 92 -8.21 -0.70 2.34
C LEU A 92 -8.02 0.29 3.49
N ASN A 93 -8.98 0.37 4.42
CA ASN A 93 -8.90 1.21 5.62
C ASN A 93 -7.85 0.69 6.61
N PHE A 94 -7.76 -0.64 6.81
CA PHE A 94 -6.70 -1.25 7.60
C PHE A 94 -5.30 -0.93 7.07
N GLY A 95 -5.06 -1.11 5.77
CA GLY A 95 -3.74 -0.78 5.20
C GLY A 95 -3.40 0.72 5.26
N ARG A 96 -4.41 1.60 5.17
CA ARG A 96 -4.21 3.05 5.40
C ARG A 96 -3.87 3.36 6.86
N ALA A 97 -4.56 2.73 7.82
CA ALA A 97 -4.23 2.87 9.24
C ALA A 97 -2.80 2.40 9.54
N CYS A 98 -2.35 1.29 8.95
CA CYS A 98 -0.94 0.85 9.03
C CYS A 98 0.02 1.90 8.43
N GLY A 99 -0.33 2.51 7.30
CA GLY A 99 0.46 3.60 6.72
C GLY A 99 0.61 4.80 7.65
N LEU A 100 -0.46 5.15 8.38
CA LEU A 100 -0.47 6.24 9.37
C LEU A 100 0.34 5.92 10.65
N MET A 101 0.66 4.66 10.93
CA MET A 101 1.58 4.28 12.01
C MET A 101 3.05 4.59 11.67
N ASP A 102 3.30 4.88 10.39
CA ASP A 102 4.61 5.21 9.83
C ASP A 102 5.67 4.15 10.16
N GLU A 103 6.83 4.55 10.68
CA GLU A 103 7.96 3.65 10.97
C GLU A 103 7.61 2.49 11.92
N ASN A 104 6.62 2.69 12.80
CA ASN A 104 6.22 1.69 13.78
C ASN A 104 5.58 0.45 13.14
N ALA A 105 5.04 0.56 11.92
CA ALA A 105 4.47 -0.57 11.19
C ALA A 105 5.50 -1.36 10.39
N ILE A 106 6.70 -0.82 10.14
CA ILE A 106 7.67 -1.42 9.22
C ILE A 106 8.11 -2.80 9.69
N GLN A 107 8.70 -2.91 10.90
CA GLN A 107 9.25 -4.18 11.37
C GLN A 107 8.16 -5.26 11.53
N PRO A 108 7.01 -5.00 12.19
CA PRO A 108 5.95 -6.01 12.30
C PRO A 108 5.44 -6.53 10.95
N LEU A 109 5.34 -5.66 9.93
CA LEU A 109 4.91 -6.08 8.60
C LEU A 109 6.03 -6.81 7.83
N MET A 110 7.30 -6.46 8.02
CA MET A 110 8.44 -7.21 7.47
C MET A 110 8.52 -8.64 8.03
N ASP A 111 8.19 -8.82 9.31
CA ASP A 111 8.18 -10.13 9.95
C ASP A 111 7.16 -11.05 9.26
N VAL A 112 6.00 -10.52 8.83
CA VAL A 112 5.00 -11.28 8.05
C VAL A 112 5.59 -11.74 6.72
N LEU A 113 6.28 -10.86 5.98
CA LEU A 113 6.86 -11.21 4.67
C LEU A 113 7.91 -12.33 4.74
N SER A 114 8.56 -12.47 5.89
CA SER A 114 9.61 -13.46 6.17
C SER A 114 9.10 -14.74 6.84
N SER A 115 7.79 -14.82 7.10
CA SER A 115 7.16 -15.93 7.81
C SER A 115 6.54 -16.97 6.85
N ASN A 116 5.95 -18.02 7.42
CA ASN A 116 5.11 -18.99 6.70
C ASN A 116 3.60 -18.66 6.82
N ASP A 117 3.25 -17.37 6.97
CA ASP A 117 1.85 -16.93 6.97
C ASP A 117 1.16 -17.19 5.62
N SER A 118 -0.17 -17.05 5.61
CA SER A 118 -0.97 -17.19 4.40
C SER A 118 -0.61 -16.15 3.33
N SER A 119 -0.86 -16.48 2.06
CA SER A 119 -0.71 -15.54 0.93
C SER A 119 -1.44 -14.23 1.17
N ASP A 120 -2.60 -14.29 1.79
CA ASP A 120 -3.48 -13.14 1.98
C ASP A 120 -2.88 -12.16 2.99
N LYS A 121 -2.28 -12.68 4.08
CA LYS A 121 -1.53 -11.85 5.04
C LYS A 121 -0.27 -11.26 4.41
N ILE A 122 0.45 -12.02 3.60
CA ILE A 122 1.65 -11.54 2.90
C ILE A 122 1.27 -10.44 1.91
N ALA A 123 0.21 -10.64 1.11
CA ALA A 123 -0.30 -9.63 0.19
C ALA A 123 -0.75 -8.37 0.94
N PHE A 124 -1.51 -8.51 2.02
CA PHE A 124 -1.88 -7.37 2.85
C PHE A 124 -0.67 -6.63 3.42
N ALA A 125 0.34 -7.35 3.93
CA ALA A 125 1.56 -6.74 4.44
C ALA A 125 2.29 -5.94 3.36
N LEU A 126 2.44 -6.48 2.15
CA LEU A 126 3.00 -5.76 0.99
C LEU A 126 2.18 -4.49 0.67
N TYR A 127 0.85 -4.59 0.69
CA TYR A 127 -0.05 -3.47 0.45
C TYR A 127 0.12 -2.36 1.50
N ALA A 128 0.13 -2.72 2.78
CA ALA A 128 0.27 -1.81 3.92
C ALA A 128 1.66 -1.14 3.95
N LEU A 129 2.74 -1.90 3.67
CA LEU A 129 4.10 -1.36 3.55
C LEU A 129 4.18 -0.28 2.46
N GLY A 130 3.48 -0.46 1.34
CA GLY A 130 3.37 0.56 0.29
C GLY A 130 2.57 1.81 0.67
N LYS A 131 2.03 1.91 1.89
CA LYS A 131 1.34 3.11 2.40
C LYS A 131 2.20 3.95 3.34
N ILE A 132 3.30 3.40 3.83
CA ILE A 132 4.20 4.06 4.76
C ILE A 132 4.99 5.15 4.02
N GLN A 133 5.13 6.31 4.68
CA GLN A 133 5.83 7.49 4.16
C GLN A 133 6.99 7.85 5.09
N SER A 134 7.96 6.96 5.19
CA SER A 134 9.22 7.18 5.91
C SER A 134 10.41 6.69 5.07
N PRO A 135 11.55 7.40 5.11
CA PRO A 135 12.81 6.92 4.52
C PRO A 135 13.23 5.52 4.99
N LYS A 136 12.84 5.11 6.21
CA LYS A 136 13.17 3.78 6.74
C LYS A 136 12.52 2.63 5.98
N ILE A 137 11.51 2.91 5.14
CA ILE A 137 10.87 1.88 4.30
C ILE A 137 11.85 1.26 3.29
N VAL A 138 13.00 1.88 3.03
CA VAL A 138 14.08 1.32 2.21
C VAL A 138 14.53 -0.07 2.69
N ALA A 139 14.44 -0.36 4.00
CA ALA A 139 14.80 -1.66 4.57
C ALA A 139 13.94 -2.82 4.07
N VAL A 140 12.77 -2.53 3.51
CA VAL A 140 11.80 -3.51 3.02
C VAL A 140 12.10 -3.95 1.59
N LEU A 141 12.87 -3.17 0.84
CA LEU A 141 13.13 -3.40 -0.59
C LEU A 141 13.62 -4.83 -0.92
N PRO A 142 14.56 -5.44 -0.17
CA PRO A 142 14.98 -6.82 -0.44
C PRO A 142 13.81 -7.83 -0.44
N LEU A 143 12.91 -7.71 0.54
CA LEU A 143 11.76 -8.61 0.68
C LEU A 143 10.73 -8.37 -0.43
N ILE A 144 10.47 -7.12 -0.79
CA ILE A 144 9.55 -6.81 -1.90
C ILE A 144 10.13 -7.32 -3.22
N LEU A 145 11.43 -7.13 -3.47
CA LEU A 145 12.13 -7.60 -4.65
C LEU A 145 12.12 -9.14 -4.77
N GLU A 146 12.13 -9.87 -3.65
CA GLU A 146 11.89 -11.32 -3.66
C GLU A 146 10.44 -11.62 -4.10
N LYS A 147 9.45 -10.94 -3.51
CA LYS A 147 8.03 -11.21 -3.77
C LYS A 147 7.55 -10.78 -5.15
N VAL A 148 8.28 -9.96 -5.90
CA VAL A 148 7.91 -9.63 -7.29
C VAL A 148 7.89 -10.86 -8.20
N ASN A 149 8.50 -11.99 -7.81
CA ASN A 149 8.44 -13.25 -8.55
C ASN A 149 7.74 -14.35 -7.73
N SER A 150 6.88 -13.98 -6.78
CA SER A 150 6.12 -14.94 -5.99
C SER A 150 5.25 -15.82 -6.91
N PRO A 151 5.18 -17.15 -6.65
CA PRO A 151 4.24 -18.02 -7.36
C PRO A 151 2.78 -17.76 -6.97
N GLN A 152 2.54 -17.06 -5.86
CA GLN A 152 1.22 -16.60 -5.46
C GLN A 152 0.89 -15.30 -6.19
N LYS A 153 -0.06 -15.35 -7.12
CA LYS A 153 -0.45 -14.24 -8.01
C LYS A 153 -0.72 -12.93 -7.25
N GLU A 154 -1.36 -13.00 -6.10
CA GLU A 154 -1.73 -11.82 -5.32
C GLU A 154 -0.51 -11.17 -4.64
N CYS A 155 0.41 -11.98 -4.12
CA CYS A 155 1.68 -11.51 -3.60
C CYS A 155 2.53 -10.88 -4.71
N GLU A 156 2.60 -11.51 -5.88
CA GLU A 156 3.31 -10.97 -7.05
C GLU A 156 2.75 -9.60 -7.46
N ASP A 157 1.43 -9.53 -7.68
CA ASP A 157 0.76 -8.30 -8.10
C ASP A 157 0.97 -7.16 -7.10
N THR A 158 0.87 -7.47 -5.82
CA THR A 158 1.00 -6.49 -4.74
C THR A 158 2.45 -6.06 -4.55
N ALA A 159 3.43 -6.95 -4.71
CA ALA A 159 4.84 -6.61 -4.66
C ALA A 159 5.24 -5.67 -5.81
N VAL A 160 4.79 -5.96 -7.04
CA VAL A 160 5.01 -5.06 -8.18
C VAL A 160 4.40 -3.69 -7.91
N ARG A 161 3.17 -3.63 -7.36
CA ARG A 161 2.55 -2.36 -6.95
C ARG A 161 3.35 -1.64 -5.85
N ALA A 162 3.83 -2.37 -4.84
CA ALA A 162 4.57 -1.82 -3.71
C ALA A 162 5.86 -1.13 -4.15
N LEU A 163 6.60 -1.69 -5.11
CA LEU A 163 7.78 -1.03 -5.68
C LEU A 163 7.46 0.39 -6.19
N GLY A 164 6.39 0.54 -6.97
CA GLY A 164 5.98 1.84 -7.48
C GLY A 164 5.48 2.80 -6.40
N LYS A 165 4.90 2.28 -5.31
CA LYS A 165 4.47 3.10 -4.17
C LYS A 165 5.63 3.58 -3.33
N ILE A 166 6.63 2.72 -3.13
CA ILE A 166 7.87 3.08 -2.44
C ILE A 166 8.62 4.18 -3.18
N CYS A 167 8.60 4.19 -4.52
CA CYS A 167 9.16 5.29 -5.32
C CYS A 167 8.45 6.63 -5.07
N GLU A 168 7.13 6.63 -4.86
CA GLU A 168 6.36 7.85 -4.60
C GLU A 168 6.66 8.45 -3.22
N ASN A 169 7.07 7.60 -2.27
CA ASN A 169 7.13 7.93 -0.85
C ASN A 169 8.57 8.14 -0.31
N MET A 170 9.60 8.01 -1.15
CA MET A 170 11.00 8.13 -0.74
C MET A 170 11.79 9.09 -1.63
N ASP A 171 12.83 9.69 -1.06
CA ASP A 171 13.86 10.36 -1.84
C ASP A 171 14.79 9.30 -2.50
N PRO A 172 15.04 9.36 -3.82
CA PRO A 172 15.97 8.44 -4.48
C PRO A 172 17.41 8.49 -3.92
N LEU A 173 17.79 9.57 -3.23
CA LEU A 173 19.09 9.70 -2.57
C LEU A 173 19.21 8.81 -1.32
N ASP A 174 18.09 8.45 -0.70
CA ASP A 174 18.05 7.51 0.42
C ASP A 174 18.15 6.04 -0.04
N VAL A 175 18.17 5.80 -1.36
CA VAL A 175 18.23 4.46 -1.96
C VAL A 175 19.54 4.24 -2.70
N SER A 176 20.23 3.15 -2.34
CA SER A 176 21.48 2.77 -3.00
C SER A 176 21.28 2.59 -4.52
N ALA A 177 22.32 2.87 -5.30
CA ALA A 177 22.28 2.67 -6.75
C ALA A 177 21.95 1.21 -7.12
N GLU A 178 22.45 0.25 -6.33
CA GLU A 178 22.16 -1.19 -6.48
C GLU A 178 20.67 -1.49 -6.30
N PHE A 179 20.01 -0.92 -5.30
CA PHE A 179 18.57 -1.12 -5.12
C PHE A 179 17.76 -0.43 -6.23
N ARG A 180 18.15 0.78 -6.64
CA ARG A 180 17.49 1.46 -7.77
C ARG A 180 17.61 0.65 -9.07
N GLU A 181 18.78 0.06 -9.33
CA GLU A 181 19.00 -0.85 -10.44
C GLU A 181 18.18 -2.13 -10.32
N SER A 182 18.12 -2.74 -9.13
CA SER A 182 17.32 -3.94 -8.88
C SER A 182 15.82 -3.69 -9.10
N MET A 183 15.31 -2.53 -8.66
CA MET A 183 13.94 -2.11 -8.89
C MET A 183 13.65 -1.93 -10.38
N PHE A 184 14.54 -1.24 -11.10
CA PHE A 184 14.45 -1.08 -12.55
C PHE A 184 14.40 -2.42 -13.27
N ASN A 185 15.36 -3.32 -12.99
CA ASN A 185 15.45 -4.65 -13.61
C ASN A 185 14.22 -5.51 -13.30
N ALA A 186 13.74 -5.49 -12.06
CA ALA A 186 12.53 -6.18 -11.66
C ALA A 186 11.33 -5.72 -12.48
N LEU A 187 11.11 -4.41 -12.62
CA LEU A 187 9.99 -3.87 -13.40
C LEU A 187 10.13 -4.15 -14.91
N VAL A 188 11.33 -4.04 -15.47
CA VAL A 188 11.59 -4.39 -16.88
C VAL A 188 11.26 -5.86 -17.16
N SER A 189 11.62 -6.77 -16.26
CA SER A 189 11.31 -8.20 -16.41
C SER A 189 9.79 -8.48 -16.48
N LYS A 190 8.97 -7.61 -15.89
CA LYS A 190 7.50 -7.75 -15.89
C LYS A 190 6.82 -7.29 -17.16
N LEU A 191 7.54 -6.68 -18.09
CA LEU A 191 6.99 -6.29 -19.39
C LEU A 191 6.71 -7.49 -20.31
N SER A 192 7.34 -8.64 -20.09
CA SER A 192 7.03 -9.89 -20.82
C SER A 192 6.04 -10.78 -20.09
N HIS A 193 5.41 -10.29 -19.01
CA HIS A 193 4.51 -11.10 -18.19
C HIS A 193 3.22 -11.48 -18.95
N GLY A 194 2.73 -12.72 -18.81
CA GLY A 194 1.55 -13.19 -19.54
C GLY A 194 0.25 -12.44 -19.18
N ASN A 195 0.13 -11.97 -17.94
CA ASN A 195 -0.99 -11.16 -17.45
C ASN A 195 -0.79 -9.67 -17.78
N ASP A 196 -1.73 -9.08 -18.54
CA ASP A 196 -1.70 -7.68 -18.95
C ASP A 196 -1.78 -6.68 -17.79
N VAL A 197 -2.45 -7.04 -16.70
CA VAL A 197 -2.55 -6.17 -15.51
C VAL A 197 -1.16 -5.97 -14.90
N ILE A 198 -0.34 -7.02 -14.84
CA ILE A 198 1.04 -6.93 -14.33
C ILE A 198 1.92 -6.13 -15.29
N ARG A 199 1.81 -6.36 -16.62
CA ARG A 199 2.54 -5.55 -17.62
C ARG A 199 2.19 -4.07 -17.51
N SER A 200 0.91 -3.73 -17.34
CA SER A 200 0.46 -2.35 -17.21
C SER A 200 1.00 -1.68 -15.94
N LYS A 201 1.01 -2.38 -14.80
CA LYS A 201 1.63 -1.90 -13.56
C LYS A 201 3.13 -1.69 -13.72
N ALA A 202 3.81 -2.59 -14.43
CA ALA A 202 5.22 -2.46 -14.70
C ALA A 202 5.53 -1.19 -15.51
N ILE A 203 4.80 -0.95 -16.61
CA ILE A 203 4.93 0.29 -17.40
C ILE A 203 4.68 1.53 -16.54
N ARG A 204 3.58 1.57 -15.79
CA ARG A 204 3.26 2.69 -14.90
C ARG A 204 4.39 2.95 -13.91
N ASN A 205 4.92 1.90 -13.29
CA ASN A 205 5.96 2.02 -12.28
C ASN A 205 7.33 2.39 -12.87
N LEU A 206 7.65 1.97 -14.10
CA LEU A 206 8.82 2.47 -14.82
C LEU A 206 8.71 3.98 -15.06
N GLY A 207 7.53 4.48 -15.43
CA GLY A 207 7.26 5.91 -15.53
C GLY A 207 7.44 6.65 -14.21
N LYS A 208 7.07 6.04 -13.08
CA LYS A 208 7.34 6.60 -11.74
C LYS A 208 8.83 6.66 -11.43
N LEU A 209 9.62 5.65 -11.83
CA LEU A 209 11.07 5.71 -11.61
C LEU A 209 11.68 6.95 -12.30
N ILE A 210 11.24 7.28 -13.52
CA ILE A 210 11.65 8.52 -14.20
C ILE A 210 11.17 9.73 -13.40
N ARG A 211 9.86 9.81 -13.13
CA ARG A 211 9.21 10.97 -12.50
C ARG A 211 9.82 11.34 -11.15
N TYR A 212 10.18 10.34 -10.34
CA TYR A 212 10.72 10.52 -9.00
C TYR A 212 12.26 10.46 -8.95
N GLY A 213 12.96 10.46 -10.09
CA GLY A 213 14.43 10.56 -10.13
C GLY A 213 15.18 9.30 -9.71
N PHE A 214 14.55 8.13 -9.82
CA PHE A 214 15.18 6.84 -9.52
C PHE A 214 16.02 6.30 -10.68
N THR A 215 15.96 6.91 -11.87
CA THR A 215 16.71 6.50 -13.06
C THR A 215 17.86 7.44 -13.40
N ASN A 216 18.91 6.89 -14.02
CA ASN A 216 19.90 7.69 -14.76
C ASN A 216 19.47 7.90 -16.23
N ASP A 217 20.25 8.66 -17.00
CA ASP A 217 19.95 8.97 -18.41
C ASP A 217 19.85 7.73 -19.30
N ILE A 218 20.67 6.70 -19.05
CA ILE A 218 20.68 5.45 -19.82
C ILE A 218 19.39 4.69 -19.56
N GLN A 219 19.03 4.50 -18.29
CA GLN A 219 17.79 3.84 -17.88
C GLN A 219 16.57 4.60 -18.37
N THR A 220 16.58 5.94 -18.31
CA THR A 220 15.48 6.77 -18.82
C THR A 220 15.28 6.55 -20.32
N LYS A 221 16.35 6.57 -21.11
CA LYS A 221 16.28 6.26 -22.56
C LYS A 221 15.78 4.85 -22.81
N GLU A 222 16.23 3.87 -22.04
CA GLU A 222 15.78 2.49 -22.15
C GLU A 222 14.28 2.34 -21.86
N ILE A 223 13.78 2.96 -20.78
CA ILE A 223 12.34 2.96 -20.46
C ILE A 223 11.56 3.58 -21.61
N MET A 224 11.99 4.74 -22.12
CA MET A 224 11.30 5.41 -23.22
C MET A 224 11.31 4.56 -24.51
N GLY A 225 12.38 3.78 -24.75
CA GLY A 225 12.41 2.78 -25.82
C GLY A 225 11.34 1.71 -25.64
N LYS A 226 11.25 1.10 -24.44
CA LYS A 226 10.24 0.07 -24.13
C LYS A 226 8.81 0.61 -24.17
N VAL A 227 8.59 1.85 -23.72
CA VAL A 227 7.30 2.54 -23.81
C VAL A 227 6.89 2.75 -25.28
N LYS A 228 7.82 3.18 -26.14
CA LYS A 228 7.57 3.30 -27.59
C LYS A 228 7.29 1.95 -28.24
N GLN A 229 8.00 0.90 -27.85
CA GLN A 229 7.73 -0.47 -28.31
C GLN A 229 6.33 -0.94 -27.93
N VAL A 230 5.91 -0.77 -26.68
CA VAL A 230 4.53 -1.09 -26.24
C VAL A 230 3.48 -0.37 -27.09
N MET A 231 3.79 0.84 -27.55
CA MET A 231 2.93 1.68 -28.38
C MET A 231 3.07 1.44 -29.89
N GLY A 232 3.97 0.54 -30.34
CA GLY A 232 4.26 0.31 -31.76
C GLY A 232 4.80 1.57 -32.47
N LEU A 233 5.51 2.42 -31.73
CA LEU A 233 6.16 3.63 -32.23
C LEU A 233 7.63 3.39 -32.63
N ASP A 234 8.09 2.14 -32.53
CA ASP A 234 9.36 1.67 -33.06
C ASP A 234 9.23 1.21 -34.53
N GLU A 235 10.32 0.67 -35.09
CA GLU A 235 10.36 0.20 -36.47
C GLU A 235 9.50 -1.05 -36.71
N ASP A 236 9.34 -1.90 -35.69
CA ASP A 236 8.57 -3.14 -35.76
C ASP A 236 7.06 -2.90 -35.83
N ARG A 237 6.60 -1.73 -35.35
CA ARG A 237 5.18 -1.29 -35.36
C ARG A 237 4.24 -2.26 -34.65
N GLN A 238 4.77 -3.19 -33.86
CA GLN A 238 4.00 -4.13 -33.06
C GLN A 238 3.62 -3.48 -31.74
N VAL A 239 2.34 -3.52 -31.39
CA VAL A 239 1.85 -2.96 -30.14
C VAL A 239 1.67 -4.07 -29.10
N ASP A 240 1.75 -3.75 -27.80
CA ASP A 240 1.24 -4.68 -26.77
C ASP A 240 -0.25 -4.94 -27.08
N PRO A 241 -0.74 -6.20 -27.08
CA PRO A 241 -2.13 -6.49 -27.44
C PRO A 241 -3.14 -5.86 -26.47
N ALA A 242 -2.79 -5.65 -25.20
CA ALA A 242 -3.69 -5.11 -24.20
C ALA A 242 -3.72 -3.58 -24.20
N TYR A 243 -4.89 -3.00 -24.44
CA TYR A 243 -5.07 -1.54 -24.43
C TYR A 243 -4.73 -0.92 -23.07
N LEU A 244 -4.98 -1.63 -21.97
CA LEU A 244 -4.59 -1.18 -20.63
C LEU A 244 -3.10 -0.85 -20.56
N VAL A 245 -2.23 -1.71 -21.08
CA VAL A 245 -0.78 -1.52 -21.09
C VAL A 245 -0.40 -0.30 -21.94
N ARG A 246 -1.03 -0.15 -23.11
CA ARG A 246 -0.82 1.00 -24.01
C ARG A 246 -1.28 2.32 -23.38
N ARG A 247 -2.41 2.32 -22.66
CA ARG A 247 -2.90 3.51 -21.96
C ARG A 247 -1.89 3.98 -20.90
N GLU A 248 -1.35 3.06 -20.10
CA GLU A 248 -0.30 3.40 -19.13
C GLU A 248 0.96 3.91 -19.84
N ALA A 249 1.34 3.33 -20.98
CA ALA A 249 2.49 3.78 -21.75
C ALA A 249 2.29 5.21 -22.29
N GLN A 250 1.08 5.55 -22.76
CA GLN A 250 0.76 6.92 -23.18
C GLN A 250 0.89 7.92 -22.02
N GLU A 251 0.42 7.57 -20.82
CA GLU A 251 0.60 8.44 -19.64
C GLU A 251 2.08 8.69 -19.31
N VAL A 252 2.96 7.72 -19.59
CA VAL A 252 4.42 7.91 -19.44
C VAL A 252 4.97 8.84 -20.53
N LEU A 253 4.53 8.69 -21.79
CA LEU A 253 4.95 9.56 -22.90
C LEU A 253 4.54 11.02 -22.67
N ASP A 254 3.36 11.26 -22.12
CA ASP A 254 2.84 12.61 -21.91
C ASP A 254 3.53 13.32 -20.72
N ALA A 255 4.15 12.56 -19.81
CA ALA A 255 4.71 13.06 -18.57
C ALA A 255 6.24 13.32 -18.61
N VAL A 256 6.93 12.93 -19.68
CA VAL A 256 8.39 13.02 -19.85
C VAL A 256 8.72 13.90 -21.05
#